data_AF-A0A0D2IT94-F1
#
_entry.id   AF-A0A0D2IT94-F1
#
_cell.length_a   1.000
_cell.length_b   1.000
_cell.length_c   1.000
_cell.angle_alpha   90.00
_cell.angle_beta   90.00
_cell.angle_gamma   90.00
#
_symmetry.space_group_name_H-M   'P 1'
#
loop_
_entity.id
_entity.type
_entity.pdbx_description
1 polymer ?
#
loop_
_entity_poly.entity_id
_entity_poly.type
_entity_poly.pdbx_seq_one_letter_code
_entity_poly.pdbx_strand_id
1 'polypeptide(L)'
;MQTSSTISDEMDYLQMLTVMKTESGVGGSRPSRGAVCPPSTDKVFIVGGGPVGLALALDLGRRGSRSTLIERNSGTGTEFLVKADYLNERSMEICRTLGLRDEIANAGFPDDVSRDTVFCTSLNGYFIGRLEMPSTQDRMLPSSCREMHRRCPQFWFDPILARAVARQGMTSIQYGTEFVSLEQDNTGVTCRVRRGEDGADEEIRADYLVGCDGLASRVRKAVGIEWSGLQLGYSVSVIVKVDNLGQYHPLRMGERYMFIGPEGVWSNLTAIDGRQLFRFTVVGSEEKPDPAQVDMYGLVRRAFGRDDIPGGGKMIAGLEQEFRSLGIAMGYEYSASPAIAVDGSPAPPDEPSTYTQISRPGHRAPHCWLDRDKSIIDLYGTGFVLLGFGAGDLGEEKLLHVAS
;
A
#
# COMPACT_ATOMS: atom_id res chain seq x y z
N MET A 1 -37.63 -35.27 37.76
CA MET A 1 -36.52 -36.26 37.75
C MET A 1 -35.79 -36.06 36.43
N GLN A 2 -34.70 -35.27 36.45
CA GLN A 2 -33.30 -35.73 36.27
C GLN A 2 -33.12 -36.49 34.95
N THR A 3 -32.31 -36.05 33.99
CA THR A 3 -30.85 -35.72 34.04
C THR A 3 -30.54 -34.62 32.99
N SER A 4 -29.71 -33.57 33.17
CA SER A 4 -28.29 -33.37 33.52
C SER A 4 -27.23 -34.01 32.59
N SER A 5 -26.66 -33.13 31.74
CA SER A 5 -25.23 -32.90 31.41
C SER A 5 -24.33 -33.99 30.81
N THR A 6 -23.71 -33.67 29.65
CA THR A 6 -22.25 -33.46 29.38
C THR A 6 -22.09 -33.14 27.88
N ILE A 7 -21.77 -31.91 27.47
CA ILE A 7 -20.44 -31.34 27.13
C ILE A 7 -19.59 -32.25 26.21
N SER A 8 -19.48 -31.82 24.95
CA SER A 8 -18.33 -31.95 24.04
C SER A 8 -18.47 -30.76 23.06
N ASP A 9 -17.83 -29.61 23.29
CA ASP A 9 -16.44 -29.29 22.96
C ASP A 9 -15.99 -29.89 21.62
N GLU A 10 -16.08 -29.06 20.56
CA GLU A 10 -15.07 -28.85 19.49
C GLU A 10 -15.74 -28.07 18.34
N MET A 11 -15.50 -26.76 18.29
CA MET A 11 -15.75 -25.93 17.10
C MET A 11 -14.46 -25.18 16.79
N ASP A 12 -13.63 -25.83 15.98
CA ASP A 12 -12.45 -25.24 15.33
C ASP A 12 -12.89 -24.20 14.30
N TYR A 13 -12.59 -22.93 14.56
CA TYR A 13 -12.64 -21.87 13.54
C TYR A 13 -11.43 -20.95 13.69
N LEU A 14 -10.33 -21.35 13.04
CA LEU A 14 -9.15 -20.53 12.75
C LEU A 14 -9.34 -19.80 11.42
N GLN A 15 -9.11 -18.49 11.37
CA GLN A 15 -8.80 -17.75 10.13
C GLN A 15 -7.94 -16.50 10.45
N MET A 16 -6.94 -16.29 9.59
CA MET A 16 -5.60 -15.74 9.84
C MET A 16 -5.43 -14.21 9.76
N LEU A 17 -4.48 -13.69 10.54
CA LEU A 17 -3.40 -12.83 10.02
C LEU A 17 -2.28 -13.76 9.52
N THR A 18 -1.80 -13.55 8.30
CA THR A 18 -0.77 -14.40 7.67
C THR A 18 0.54 -14.38 8.45
N VAL A 19 0.81 -15.47 9.17
CA VAL A 19 2.11 -15.87 9.71
C VAL A 19 2.34 -17.31 9.26
N MET A 20 3.39 -17.56 8.49
CA MET A 20 3.63 -18.85 7.81
C MET A 20 4.11 -19.94 8.78
N LYS A 21 3.32 -20.99 9.00
CA LYS A 21 3.81 -22.28 9.47
C LYS A 21 3.15 -23.38 8.64
N THR A 22 3.93 -24.21 7.97
CA THR A 22 3.43 -25.40 7.25
C THR A 22 3.94 -26.66 7.98
N GLU A 23 3.06 -27.59 8.33
CA GLU A 23 3.42 -28.84 9.00
C GLU A 23 3.43 -30.08 8.07
N SER A 24 4.58 -30.76 8.11
CA SER A 24 4.89 -32.20 8.10
C SER A 24 4.27 -33.18 7.08
N GLY A 25 5.16 -33.86 6.33
CA GLY A 25 4.88 -35.10 5.61
C GLY A 25 6.10 -35.79 4.96
N VAL A 26 6.94 -36.43 5.79
CA VAL A 26 7.80 -37.63 5.58
C VAL A 26 8.69 -37.78 4.31
N GLY A 27 10.02 -37.83 4.54
CA GLY A 27 10.89 -38.86 3.96
C GLY A 27 12.18 -38.41 3.25
N GLY A 28 13.34 -38.61 3.92
CA GLY A 28 14.57 -39.05 3.24
C GLY A 28 15.76 -38.10 3.10
N SER A 29 16.86 -38.50 3.76
CA SER A 29 18.28 -38.15 3.55
C SER A 29 18.82 -36.80 4.10
N ARG A 30 19.85 -36.91 4.95
CA ARG A 30 20.65 -35.81 5.50
C ARG A 30 21.63 -35.28 4.43
N PRO A 31 21.72 -33.97 4.19
CA PRO A 31 22.93 -33.36 3.66
C PRO A 31 23.88 -32.94 4.79
N SER A 32 25.16 -32.85 4.41
CA SER A 32 26.35 -32.62 5.20
C SER A 32 26.37 -31.32 6.03
N ARG A 33 27.07 -31.37 7.17
CA ARG A 33 27.38 -30.24 8.05
C ARG A 33 28.18 -29.14 7.32
N GLY A 34 27.48 -28.16 6.74
CA GLY A 34 27.99 -26.81 6.48
C GLY A 34 27.86 -25.95 7.74
N ALA A 35 28.72 -24.94 7.89
CA ALA A 35 28.83 -24.10 9.07
C ALA A 35 27.47 -23.50 9.48
N VAL A 36 27.05 -23.79 10.71
CA VAL A 36 25.80 -23.26 11.29
C VAL A 36 26.03 -21.79 11.62
N CYS A 37 25.41 -20.91 10.83
CA CYS A 37 25.24 -19.51 11.18
C CYS A 37 24.47 -19.44 12.52
N PRO A 38 24.87 -18.60 13.50
CA PRO A 38 24.20 -18.55 14.79
C PRO A 38 22.70 -18.25 14.62
N PRO A 39 21.83 -18.79 15.50
CA PRO A 39 20.40 -18.52 15.43
C PRO A 39 20.17 -17.01 15.55
N SER A 40 19.45 -16.47 14.58
CA SER A 40 19.02 -15.07 14.59
C SER A 40 18.25 -14.76 15.88
N THR A 41 18.58 -13.64 16.52
CA THR A 41 17.81 -13.09 17.64
C THR A 41 16.47 -12.49 17.21
N ASP A 42 16.22 -12.37 15.90
CA ASP A 42 15.02 -11.77 15.33
C ASP A 42 14.06 -12.83 14.80
N LYS A 43 12.79 -12.73 15.21
CA LYS A 43 11.75 -13.73 14.88
C LYS A 43 11.18 -13.56 13.48
N VAL A 44 11.19 -12.34 12.95
CA VAL A 44 10.54 -12.02 11.67
C VAL A 44 11.50 -11.29 10.73
N PHE A 45 11.60 -11.79 9.51
CA PHE A 45 12.38 -11.20 8.44
C PHE A 45 11.46 -10.55 7.40
N ILE A 46 11.61 -9.25 7.18
CA ILE A 46 10.75 -8.45 6.31
C ILE A 46 11.55 -8.07 5.06
N VAL A 47 11.05 -8.41 3.88
CA VAL A 47 11.67 -8.07 2.60
C VAL A 47 10.95 -6.89 1.97
N GLY A 48 11.58 -5.73 1.91
CA GLY A 48 11.03 -4.50 1.32
C GLY A 48 10.76 -3.42 2.36
N GLY A 49 11.41 -2.26 2.20
CA GLY A 49 11.33 -1.08 3.05
C GLY A 49 10.40 0.00 2.53
N GLY A 50 9.36 -0.37 1.77
CA GLY A 50 8.28 0.53 1.39
C GLY A 50 7.24 0.71 2.52
N PRO A 51 6.13 1.42 2.23
CA PRO A 51 5.11 1.76 3.21
C PRO A 51 4.59 0.55 4.00
N VAL A 52 4.35 -0.57 3.32
CA VAL A 52 3.80 -1.80 3.92
C VAL A 52 4.80 -2.44 4.86
N GLY A 53 6.05 -2.63 4.43
CA GLY A 53 7.08 -3.27 5.25
C GLY A 53 7.45 -2.45 6.48
N LEU A 54 7.53 -1.13 6.34
CA LEU A 54 7.81 -0.23 7.46
C LEU A 54 6.62 -0.16 8.44
N ALA A 55 5.38 -0.13 7.96
CA ALA A 55 4.20 -0.17 8.82
C ALA A 55 4.10 -1.51 9.59
N LEU A 56 4.41 -2.63 8.93
CA LEU A 56 4.47 -3.95 9.57
C LEU A 56 5.56 -4.01 10.63
N ALA A 57 6.76 -3.50 10.34
CA ALA A 57 7.84 -3.43 11.32
C ALA A 57 7.41 -2.67 12.58
N LEU A 58 6.76 -1.51 12.41
CA LEU A 58 6.26 -0.69 13.51
C LEU A 58 5.18 -1.40 14.33
N ASP A 59 4.25 -2.10 13.67
CA ASP A 59 3.20 -2.89 14.33
C ASP A 59 3.79 -4.08 15.12
N LEU A 60 4.73 -4.84 14.52
CA LEU A 60 5.42 -5.94 15.20
C LEU A 60 6.17 -5.47 16.44
N GLY A 61 6.90 -4.36 16.34
CA GLY A 61 7.62 -3.82 17.48
C GLY A 61 6.68 -3.32 18.59
N ARG A 62 5.48 -2.82 18.26
CA ARG A 62 4.46 -2.42 19.25
C ARG A 62 3.91 -3.62 20.00
N ARG A 63 3.90 -4.79 19.35
CA ARG A 63 3.52 -6.08 19.92
C ARG A 63 4.68 -6.79 20.63
N GLY A 64 5.87 -6.16 20.69
CA GLY A 64 7.05 -6.71 21.36
C GLY A 64 7.84 -7.75 20.55
N SER A 65 7.59 -7.85 19.24
CA SER A 65 8.29 -8.77 18.34
C SER A 65 9.43 -8.07 17.62
N ARG A 66 10.64 -8.61 17.76
CA ARG A 66 11.82 -8.14 17.02
C ARG A 66 11.80 -8.60 15.56
N SER A 67 12.27 -7.74 14.68
CA SER A 67 12.37 -8.05 13.25
C SER A 67 13.63 -7.48 12.60
N THR A 68 14.03 -8.07 11.50
CA THR A 68 14.99 -7.47 10.56
C THR A 68 14.25 -7.13 9.27
N LEU A 69 14.44 -5.92 8.77
CA LEU A 69 13.91 -5.44 7.50
C LEU A 69 15.05 -5.17 6.53
N ILE A 70 14.95 -5.64 5.30
CA ILE A 70 15.89 -5.32 4.22
C ILE A 70 15.23 -4.48 3.13
N GLU A 71 16.00 -3.58 2.54
CA GLU A 71 15.58 -2.74 1.41
C GLU A 71 16.74 -2.63 0.41
N ARG A 72 16.46 -2.85 -0.88
CA ARG A 72 17.47 -2.79 -1.93
C ARG A 72 17.97 -1.38 -2.19
N ASN A 73 17.11 -0.37 -2.01
CA ASN A 73 17.46 1.03 -2.15
C ASN A 73 18.35 1.46 -0.97
N SER A 74 19.21 2.45 -1.19
CA SER A 74 20.15 2.95 -0.19
C SER A 74 19.50 3.74 0.96
N GLY A 75 18.20 4.04 0.87
CA GLY A 75 17.44 4.75 1.89
C GLY A 75 15.95 4.84 1.55
N THR A 76 15.19 5.57 2.37
CA THR A 76 13.79 5.93 2.10
C THR A 76 13.69 7.28 1.41
N GLY A 77 12.64 7.48 0.62
CA GLY A 77 12.41 8.75 -0.11
C GLY A 77 13.45 9.07 -1.17
N THR A 78 14.27 8.09 -1.59
CA THR A 78 15.29 8.24 -2.63
C THR A 78 14.70 8.28 -4.03
N GLU A 79 13.51 7.72 -4.22
CA GLU A 79 12.76 7.78 -5.48
C GLU A 79 11.83 9.00 -5.47
N PHE A 80 12.09 9.97 -6.36
CA PHE A 80 11.22 11.13 -6.58
C PHE A 80 9.96 10.79 -7.40
N LEU A 81 9.96 9.64 -8.08
CA LEU A 81 8.78 9.13 -8.76
C LEU A 81 7.78 8.67 -7.70
N VAL A 82 6.79 9.53 -7.46
CA VAL A 82 5.78 9.33 -6.41
C VAL A 82 4.78 8.26 -6.86
N LYS A 83 4.94 7.04 -6.35
CA LYS A 83 4.01 5.93 -6.62
C LYS A 83 2.70 6.11 -5.87
N ALA A 84 2.74 6.66 -4.66
CA ALA A 84 1.57 6.93 -3.82
C ALA A 84 1.62 8.34 -3.22
N ASP A 85 0.51 9.07 -3.31
CA ASP A 85 0.35 10.45 -2.80
C ASP A 85 -0.93 10.65 -1.96
N TYR A 86 -1.76 9.62 -1.85
CA TYR A 86 -3.07 9.65 -1.22
C TYR A 86 -3.14 8.58 -0.13
N LEU A 87 -3.39 9.00 1.10
CA LEU A 87 -3.75 8.11 2.20
C LEU A 87 -5.24 8.26 2.45
N ASN A 88 -6.02 7.22 2.16
CA ASN A 88 -7.45 7.23 2.43
C ASN A 88 -7.73 7.21 3.95
N GLU A 89 -8.99 7.39 4.32
CA GLU A 89 -9.47 7.42 5.70
C GLU A 89 -9.04 6.15 6.47
N ARG A 90 -9.11 4.98 5.85
CA ARG A 90 -8.75 3.69 6.46
C ARG A 90 -7.25 3.56 6.72
N SER A 91 -6.40 4.02 5.81
CA SER A 91 -4.96 4.10 6.00
C SER A 91 -4.61 5.11 7.11
N MET A 92 -5.35 6.22 7.20
CA MET A 92 -5.20 7.18 8.28
C MET A 92 -5.63 6.63 9.64
N GLU A 93 -6.69 5.80 9.72
CA GLU A 93 -7.04 5.04 10.92
C GLU A 93 -5.88 4.14 11.39
N ILE A 94 -5.29 3.36 10.47
CA ILE A 94 -4.13 2.51 10.77
C ILE A 94 -2.96 3.37 11.25
N CYS A 95 -2.67 4.48 10.57
CA CYS A 95 -1.61 5.39 10.95
C CYS A 95 -1.87 6.04 12.32
N ARG A 96 -3.12 6.32 12.70
CA ARG A 96 -3.49 6.75 14.05
C ARG A 96 -3.17 5.66 15.06
N THR A 97 -3.58 4.41 14.81
CA THR A 97 -3.24 3.29 15.69
C THR A 97 -1.73 3.17 15.84
N LEU A 98 -0.95 3.39 14.79
CA LEU A 98 0.51 3.41 14.79
C LEU A 98 1.14 4.69 15.39
N GLY A 99 0.33 5.69 15.79
CA GLY A 99 0.79 6.93 16.43
C GLY A 99 1.41 7.94 15.45
N LEU A 100 1.10 7.84 14.16
CA LEU A 100 1.68 8.66 13.09
C LEU A 100 0.73 9.71 12.53
N ARG A 101 -0.55 9.69 12.94
CA ARG A 101 -1.60 10.55 12.41
C ARG A 101 -1.23 12.04 12.41
N ASP A 102 -0.69 12.54 13.51
CA ASP A 102 -0.29 13.95 13.62
C ASP A 102 0.98 14.27 12.82
N GLU A 103 1.95 13.37 12.76
CA GLU A 103 3.17 13.57 11.95
C GLU A 103 2.82 13.62 10.45
N ILE A 104 1.88 12.79 10.01
CA ILE A 104 1.38 12.79 8.62
C ILE A 104 0.54 14.04 8.33
N ALA A 105 -0.35 14.43 9.24
CA ALA A 105 -1.16 15.64 9.08
C ALA A 105 -0.29 16.90 8.96
N ASN A 106 0.90 16.90 9.58
CA ASN A 106 1.86 18.01 9.54
C ASN A 106 3.04 17.77 8.58
N ALA A 107 2.96 16.79 7.68
CA ALA A 107 4.08 16.39 6.80
C ALA A 107 4.46 17.43 5.74
N GLY A 108 3.60 18.44 5.51
CA GLY A 108 3.93 19.60 4.68
C GLY A 108 2.99 19.86 3.49
N PHE A 109 2.01 19.00 3.23
CA PHE A 109 0.98 19.30 2.23
C PHE A 109 0.09 20.46 2.76
N PRO A 110 -0.10 21.56 2.02
CA PRO A 110 -0.90 22.68 2.52
C PRO A 110 -2.38 22.33 2.67
N ASP A 111 -2.98 22.69 3.80
CA ASP A 111 -4.38 22.35 4.09
C ASP A 111 -5.39 23.22 3.34
N ASP A 112 -4.97 24.38 2.83
CA ASP A 112 -5.77 25.38 2.10
C ASP A 112 -5.81 25.14 0.58
N VAL A 113 -4.98 24.23 0.06
CA VAL A 113 -4.94 23.90 -1.37
C VAL A 113 -6.24 23.22 -1.78
N SER A 114 -6.89 23.78 -2.81
CA SER A 114 -8.08 23.22 -3.44
C SER A 114 -7.82 21.79 -3.93
N ARG A 115 -8.76 20.88 -3.65
CA ARG A 115 -8.73 19.47 -4.10
C ARG A 115 -9.44 19.29 -5.44
N ASP A 116 -9.81 20.38 -6.10
CA ASP A 116 -10.58 20.34 -7.34
C ASP A 116 -9.88 19.50 -8.42
N THR A 117 -10.69 18.72 -9.15
CA THR A 117 -10.28 18.15 -10.42
C THR A 117 -10.86 18.99 -11.55
N VAL A 118 -9.97 19.56 -12.37
CA VAL A 118 -10.30 20.43 -13.51
C VAL A 118 -10.20 19.64 -14.80
N PHE A 119 -11.20 19.74 -15.66
CA PHE A 119 -11.22 19.14 -16.98
C PHE A 119 -11.06 20.24 -18.03
N CYS A 120 -10.05 20.12 -18.89
CA CYS A 120 -9.73 21.12 -19.90
C CYS A 120 -9.03 20.48 -21.10
N THR A 121 -8.95 21.18 -22.23
CA THR A 121 -8.17 20.69 -23.38
C THR A 121 -6.67 20.90 -23.19
N SER A 122 -6.31 22.02 -22.55
CA SER A 122 -4.98 22.39 -22.06
C SER A 122 -5.17 23.49 -21.01
N LEU A 123 -4.13 23.81 -20.22
CA LEU A 123 -4.22 24.84 -19.17
C LEU A 123 -4.60 26.22 -19.73
N ASN A 124 -4.15 26.55 -20.95
CA ASN A 124 -4.52 27.77 -21.67
C ASN A 124 -5.56 27.54 -22.79
N GLY A 125 -6.20 26.37 -22.81
CA GLY A 125 -7.19 25.99 -23.80
C GLY A 125 -8.62 26.19 -23.31
N TYR A 126 -9.53 25.33 -23.79
CA TYR A 126 -10.93 25.36 -23.39
C TYR A 126 -11.11 24.68 -22.02
N PHE A 127 -11.76 25.39 -21.11
CA PHE A 127 -12.30 24.81 -19.88
C PHE A 127 -13.54 23.99 -20.21
N ILE A 128 -13.59 22.74 -19.72
CA ILE A 128 -14.70 21.82 -19.96
C ILE A 128 -15.57 21.72 -18.71
N GLY A 129 -14.95 21.57 -17.54
CA GLY A 129 -15.68 21.44 -16.29
C GLY A 129 -14.77 21.31 -15.09
N ARG A 130 -15.37 21.32 -13.90
CA ARG A 130 -14.66 21.17 -12.63
C ARG A 130 -15.48 20.32 -11.69
N LEU A 131 -14.85 19.31 -11.11
CA LEU A 131 -15.34 18.64 -9.91
C LEU A 131 -14.79 19.40 -8.71
N GLU A 132 -15.68 20.09 -8.00
CA GLU A 132 -15.32 20.84 -6.80
C GLU A 132 -15.16 19.91 -5.61
N MET A 133 -14.00 19.99 -4.95
CA MET A 133 -13.69 19.19 -3.78
C MET A 133 -13.10 20.11 -2.71
N PRO A 134 -13.64 20.10 -1.48
CA PRO A 134 -13.17 20.98 -0.42
C PRO A 134 -11.71 20.73 -0.09
N SER A 135 -11.01 21.81 0.28
CA SER A 135 -9.65 21.74 0.84
C SER A 135 -9.65 20.92 2.13
N THR A 136 -8.46 20.55 2.62
CA THR A 136 -8.39 19.82 3.90
C THR A 136 -8.86 20.68 5.08
N GLN A 137 -8.65 21.99 5.01
CA GLN A 137 -9.14 22.96 5.99
C GLN A 137 -10.68 23.09 5.98
N ASP A 138 -11.30 23.09 4.81
CA ASP A 138 -12.74 23.37 4.67
C ASP A 138 -13.62 22.12 4.71
N ARG A 139 -13.01 20.93 4.64
CA ARG A 139 -13.75 19.66 4.59
C ARG A 139 -14.40 19.33 5.93
N MET A 140 -15.72 19.15 5.88
CA MET A 140 -16.47 18.64 7.04
C MET A 140 -16.28 17.13 7.19
N LEU A 141 -15.96 16.70 8.41
CA LEU A 141 -15.91 15.28 8.78
C LEU A 141 -17.33 14.74 9.02
N PRO A 142 -17.66 13.53 8.55
CA PRO A 142 -18.88 12.84 8.93
C PRO A 142 -18.99 12.69 10.46
N SER A 143 -20.22 12.67 10.99
CA SER A 143 -20.44 12.44 12.44
C SER A 143 -19.95 11.06 12.90
N SER A 144 -19.87 10.10 11.98
CA SER A 144 -19.50 8.70 12.22
C SER A 144 -18.01 8.41 12.27
N CYS A 145 -17.14 9.35 11.92
CA CYS A 145 -15.70 9.10 11.77
C CYS A 145 -14.89 10.39 12.01
N ARG A 146 -13.77 10.29 12.75
CA ARG A 146 -12.82 11.42 12.90
C ARG A 146 -11.69 11.44 11.89
N GLU A 147 -11.45 10.35 11.18
CA GLU A 147 -10.37 10.29 10.22
C GLU A 147 -10.77 10.90 8.88
N MET A 148 -9.83 11.66 8.32
CA MET A 148 -9.91 12.21 6.98
C MET A 148 -8.75 11.66 6.17
N HIS A 149 -8.95 11.45 4.87
CA HIS A 149 -7.84 11.22 3.98
C HIS A 149 -6.83 12.38 4.04
N ARG A 150 -5.56 12.07 3.84
CA ARG A 150 -4.47 13.04 3.80
C ARG A 150 -3.63 12.84 2.55
N ARG A 151 -3.02 13.93 2.08
CA ARG A 151 -1.96 13.83 1.09
C ARG A 151 -0.61 13.82 1.76
N CYS A 152 0.11 12.74 1.51
CA CYS A 152 1.45 12.52 1.99
C CYS A 152 2.16 11.69 0.92
N PRO A 153 2.75 12.35 -0.09
CA PRO A 153 3.65 11.72 -1.04
C PRO A 153 4.60 10.73 -0.38
N GLN A 154 4.86 9.62 -1.07
CA GLN A 154 5.66 8.53 -0.55
C GLN A 154 7.05 8.96 -0.06
N PHE A 155 7.68 9.94 -0.71
CA PHE A 155 8.97 10.48 -0.28
C PHE A 155 8.90 11.30 1.02
N TRP A 156 7.72 11.69 1.49
CA TRP A 156 7.48 12.17 2.86
C TRP A 156 7.07 11.03 3.79
N PHE A 157 6.22 10.12 3.31
CA PHE A 157 5.63 9.06 4.12
C PHE A 157 6.64 8.00 4.56
N ASP A 158 7.48 7.51 3.64
CA ASP A 158 8.46 6.46 3.93
C ASP A 158 9.47 6.91 4.99
N PRO A 159 10.03 8.15 4.92
CA PRO A 159 10.86 8.66 6.01
C PRO A 159 10.14 8.82 7.35
N ILE A 160 8.85 9.20 7.37
CA ILE A 160 8.06 9.28 8.62
C ILE A 160 8.00 7.90 9.27
N LEU A 161 7.64 6.87 8.50
CA LEU A 161 7.57 5.48 8.95
C LEU A 161 8.95 4.97 9.41
N ALA A 162 10.00 5.17 8.61
CA ALA A 162 11.35 4.72 8.94
C ALA A 162 11.88 5.37 10.23
N ARG A 163 11.64 6.68 10.43
CA ARG A 163 11.98 7.35 11.70
C ARG A 163 11.18 6.78 12.87
N ALA A 164 9.93 6.40 12.68
CA ALA A 164 9.12 5.81 13.74
C ALA A 164 9.62 4.40 14.13
N VAL A 165 9.97 3.57 13.13
CA VAL A 165 10.59 2.25 13.36
C VAL A 165 11.93 2.39 14.09
N ALA A 166 12.79 3.32 13.64
CA ALA A 166 14.07 3.59 14.29
C ALA A 166 13.89 4.08 15.75
N ARG A 167 12.91 4.98 16.00
CA ARG A 167 12.58 5.46 17.35
C ARG A 167 12.10 4.33 18.28
N GLN A 168 11.37 3.36 17.74
CA GLN A 168 10.87 2.21 18.49
C GLN A 168 11.99 1.23 18.89
N GLY A 169 13.02 1.07 18.04
CA GLY A 169 14.19 0.26 18.36
C GLY A 169 14.00 -1.26 18.39
N MET A 170 12.86 -1.76 17.89
CA MET A 170 12.56 -3.20 17.82
C MET A 170 12.92 -3.85 16.49
N THR A 171 13.22 -3.05 15.47
CA THR A 171 13.53 -3.52 14.12
C THR A 171 14.88 -3.01 13.64
N SER A 172 15.72 -3.91 13.13
CA SER A 172 16.94 -3.55 12.41
C SER A 172 16.62 -3.32 10.94
N ILE A 173 16.93 -2.14 10.40
CA ILE A 173 16.72 -1.81 8.98
C ILE A 173 18.06 -1.85 8.25
N GLN A 174 18.14 -2.64 7.18
CA GLN A 174 19.33 -2.77 6.33
C GLN A 174 19.02 -2.28 4.91
N TYR A 175 19.45 -1.07 4.60
CA TYR A 175 19.39 -0.51 3.25
C TYR A 175 20.49 -1.08 2.34
N GLY A 176 20.34 -0.92 1.02
CA GLY A 176 21.28 -1.44 0.03
C GLY A 176 21.38 -2.98 0.00
N THR A 177 20.37 -3.67 0.52
CA THR A 177 20.36 -5.13 0.70
C THR A 177 19.21 -5.75 -0.08
N GLU A 178 19.53 -6.57 -1.08
CA GLU A 178 18.57 -7.21 -1.96
C GLU A 178 18.30 -8.66 -1.56
N PHE A 179 17.04 -9.10 -1.63
CA PHE A 179 16.66 -10.50 -1.49
C PHE A 179 16.96 -11.30 -2.76
N VAL A 180 17.58 -12.48 -2.57
CA VAL A 180 17.98 -13.38 -3.66
C VAL A 180 17.06 -14.60 -3.69
N SER A 181 17.01 -15.38 -2.61
CA SER A 181 16.23 -16.61 -2.52
C SER A 181 15.92 -16.99 -1.08
N LEU A 182 15.05 -17.97 -0.89
CA LEU A 182 14.77 -18.57 0.42
C LEU A 182 14.74 -20.08 0.32
N GLU A 183 15.04 -20.72 1.45
CA GLU A 183 14.78 -22.13 1.72
C GLU A 183 14.08 -22.20 3.09
N GLN A 184 13.09 -23.08 3.23
CA GLN A 184 12.35 -23.23 4.49
C GLN A 184 12.37 -24.67 4.98
N ASP A 185 12.27 -24.83 6.30
CA ASP A 185 12.08 -26.11 6.96
C ASP A 185 11.05 -25.97 8.10
N ASN A 186 10.85 -27.02 8.89
CA ASN A 186 9.82 -27.05 9.93
C ASN A 186 10.06 -26.07 11.11
N THR A 187 11.21 -25.40 11.14
CA THR A 187 11.62 -24.51 12.23
C THR A 187 11.83 -23.07 11.80
N GLY A 188 11.72 -22.75 10.50
CA GLY A 188 11.85 -21.38 10.00
C GLY A 188 12.32 -21.30 8.56
N VAL A 189 12.82 -20.11 8.19
CA VAL A 189 13.21 -19.75 6.82
C VAL A 189 14.66 -19.24 6.82
N THR A 190 15.49 -19.82 5.96
CA THR A 190 16.84 -19.32 5.64
C THR A 190 16.76 -18.49 4.36
N CYS A 191 17.13 -17.23 4.46
CA CYS A 191 17.05 -16.25 3.37
C CYS A 191 18.46 -15.92 2.89
N ARG A 192 18.66 -15.93 1.57
CA ARG A 192 19.88 -15.41 0.94
C ARG A 192 19.65 -13.97 0.52
N VAL A 193 20.56 -13.10 0.96
CA VAL A 193 20.54 -11.68 0.67
C VAL A 193 21.86 -11.23 0.10
N ARG A 194 21.87 -10.14 -0.66
CA ARG A 194 23.07 -9.55 -1.24
C ARG A 194 23.16 -8.08 -0.87
N ARG A 195 24.30 -7.64 -0.32
CA ARG A 195 24.54 -6.23 0.03
C ARG A 195 25.33 -5.54 -1.08
N GLY A 196 24.72 -4.55 -1.74
CA GLY A 196 25.30 -3.87 -2.91
C GLY A 196 25.34 -4.75 -4.17
N GLU A 197 25.71 -4.15 -5.31
CA GLU A 197 25.69 -4.86 -6.60
C GLU A 197 26.75 -5.97 -6.69
N ASP A 198 27.92 -5.76 -6.10
CA ASP A 198 29.07 -6.70 -6.10
C ASP A 198 29.22 -7.49 -4.79
N GLY A 199 28.20 -7.47 -3.93
CA GLY A 199 28.24 -8.15 -2.64
C GLY A 199 28.26 -9.67 -2.76
N ALA A 200 28.92 -10.34 -1.81
CA ALA A 200 28.71 -11.76 -1.60
C ALA A 200 27.30 -12.00 -1.03
N ASP A 201 26.72 -13.15 -1.36
CA ASP A 201 25.45 -13.57 -0.76
C ASP A 201 25.69 -13.93 0.72
N GLU A 202 24.88 -13.35 1.60
CA GLU A 202 24.84 -13.63 3.03
C GLU A 202 23.57 -14.41 3.37
N GLU A 203 23.65 -15.30 4.36
CA GLU A 203 22.51 -16.08 4.84
C GLU A 203 21.97 -15.52 6.16
N ILE A 204 20.66 -15.28 6.20
CA ILE A 204 19.94 -14.83 7.38
C ILE A 204 18.85 -15.85 7.70
N ARG A 205 18.87 -16.37 8.92
CA ARG A 205 17.83 -17.27 9.43
C ARG A 205 16.75 -16.47 10.16
N ALA A 206 15.48 -16.84 10.04
CA ALA A 206 14.39 -16.29 10.87
C ALA A 206 13.28 -17.33 11.07
N ASP A 207 12.41 -17.13 12.06
CA ASP A 207 11.25 -18.01 12.26
C ASP A 207 10.21 -17.79 11.13
N TYR A 208 10.04 -16.54 10.71
CA TYR A 208 9.08 -16.15 9.68
C TYR A 208 9.69 -15.18 8.67
N LEU A 209 9.24 -15.26 7.43
CA LEU A 209 9.51 -14.28 6.38
C LEU A 209 8.21 -13.62 5.91
N VAL A 210 8.25 -12.30 5.70
CA VAL A 210 7.14 -11.53 5.11
C VAL A 210 7.64 -10.77 3.88
N GLY A 211 7.04 -11.07 2.72
CA GLY A 211 7.31 -10.37 1.46
C GLY A 211 6.52 -9.07 1.34
N CYS A 212 7.21 -7.95 1.41
CA CYS A 212 6.70 -6.59 1.17
C CYS A 212 7.42 -5.94 -0.03
N ASP A 213 7.87 -6.75 -0.99
CA ASP A 213 8.80 -6.41 -2.08
C ASP A 213 8.11 -5.96 -3.39
N GLY A 214 6.82 -5.62 -3.30
CA GLY A 214 6.05 -4.98 -4.38
C GLY A 214 5.47 -5.94 -5.43
N LEU A 215 4.93 -5.39 -6.52
CA LEU A 215 4.16 -6.13 -7.54
C LEU A 215 4.96 -7.28 -8.17
N ALA A 216 6.25 -7.03 -8.46
CA ALA A 216 7.17 -7.99 -9.04
C ALA A 216 7.80 -8.95 -8.01
N SER A 217 7.16 -9.11 -6.84
CA SER A 217 7.64 -9.86 -5.68
C SER A 217 8.43 -11.11 -6.04
N ARG A 218 9.70 -11.13 -5.64
CA ARG A 218 10.59 -12.29 -5.71
C ARG A 218 10.20 -13.30 -4.64
N VAL A 219 9.78 -12.83 -3.46
CA VAL A 219 9.31 -13.69 -2.36
C VAL A 219 8.13 -14.54 -2.81
N ARG A 220 7.09 -13.92 -3.39
CA ARG A 220 5.88 -14.62 -3.87
C ARG A 220 6.24 -15.72 -4.88
N LYS A 221 7.12 -15.39 -5.83
CA LYS A 221 7.60 -16.34 -6.85
C LYS A 221 8.41 -17.49 -6.23
N ALA A 222 9.26 -17.20 -5.26
CA ALA A 222 10.09 -18.20 -4.59
C ALA A 222 9.26 -19.27 -3.85
N VAL A 223 8.08 -18.91 -3.35
CA VAL A 223 7.15 -19.84 -2.68
C VAL A 223 6.08 -20.42 -3.62
N GLY A 224 6.17 -20.16 -4.93
CA GLY A 224 5.27 -20.73 -5.94
C GLY A 224 3.83 -20.20 -5.89
N ILE A 225 3.59 -19.02 -5.32
CA ILE A 225 2.26 -18.41 -5.33
C ILE A 225 2.06 -17.70 -6.68
N GLU A 226 1.10 -18.19 -7.46
CA GLU A 226 0.71 -17.56 -8.72
C GLU A 226 -0.04 -16.24 -8.48
N TRP A 227 0.04 -15.34 -9.45
CA TRP A 227 -0.73 -14.10 -9.45
C TRP A 227 -1.83 -14.20 -10.49
N SER A 228 -3.07 -13.99 -10.06
CA SER A 228 -4.24 -13.82 -10.91
C SER A 228 -4.71 -12.38 -10.84
N GLY A 229 -4.93 -11.75 -11.99
CA GLY A 229 -5.49 -10.41 -12.07
C GLY A 229 -5.48 -9.86 -13.49
N LEU A 230 -6.30 -8.84 -13.71
CA LEU A 230 -6.36 -8.13 -14.97
C LEU A 230 -5.30 -7.03 -15.02
N GLN A 231 -4.47 -7.05 -16.05
CA GLN A 231 -3.57 -5.96 -16.36
C GLN A 231 -4.30 -4.94 -17.24
N LEU A 232 -4.54 -3.73 -16.71
CA LEU A 232 -5.37 -2.72 -17.37
C LEU A 232 -4.61 -1.86 -18.41
N GLY A 233 -3.29 -1.67 -18.26
CA GLY A 233 -2.47 -0.87 -19.19
C GLY A 233 -1.18 -0.35 -18.57
N TYR A 234 -0.41 0.39 -19.37
CA TYR A 234 0.81 1.07 -18.94
C TYR A 234 0.64 2.59 -19.05
N SER A 235 1.17 3.32 -18.07
CA SER A 235 1.20 4.79 -18.09
C SER A 235 2.64 5.29 -17.91
N VAL A 236 2.95 6.43 -18.51
CA VAL A 236 4.28 7.07 -18.35
C VAL A 236 4.10 8.34 -17.55
N SER A 237 4.83 8.45 -16.44
CA SER A 237 4.79 9.57 -15.53
C SER A 237 6.13 10.30 -15.47
N VAL A 238 6.11 11.62 -15.44
CA VAL A 238 7.28 12.45 -15.12
C VAL A 238 6.96 13.36 -13.95
N ILE A 239 7.99 13.68 -13.16
CA ILE A 239 7.90 14.78 -12.21
C ILE A 239 8.29 16.07 -12.92
N VAL A 240 7.39 17.05 -12.89
CA VAL A 240 7.61 18.41 -13.39
C VAL A 240 7.66 19.35 -12.20
N LYS A 241 8.73 20.15 -12.13
CA LYS A 241 8.81 21.26 -11.20
C LYS A 241 8.37 22.54 -11.90
N VAL A 242 7.33 23.21 -11.38
CA VAL A 242 6.80 24.47 -11.90
C VAL A 242 6.55 25.42 -10.74
N ASP A 243 7.37 26.47 -10.65
CA ASP A 243 7.17 27.50 -9.64
C ASP A 243 5.97 28.38 -10.00
N ASN A 244 5.03 28.51 -9.07
CA ASN A 244 3.81 29.31 -9.21
C ASN A 244 3.02 28.98 -10.49
N LEU A 245 2.47 27.78 -10.58
CA LEU A 245 1.72 27.29 -11.76
C LEU A 245 0.64 28.29 -12.24
N GLY A 246 0.00 29.02 -11.33
CA GLY A 246 -1.07 29.96 -11.63
C GLY A 246 -0.70 31.17 -12.47
N GLN A 247 0.59 31.51 -12.60
CA GLN A 247 1.00 32.57 -13.53
C GLN A 247 0.96 32.13 -15.00
N TYR A 248 0.94 30.82 -15.25
CA TYR A 248 1.04 30.28 -16.60
C TYR A 248 -0.31 30.00 -17.24
N HIS A 249 -1.43 30.14 -16.52
CA HIS A 249 -2.76 29.84 -17.05
C HIS A 249 -3.89 30.62 -16.35
N PRO A 250 -5.04 30.84 -17.01
CA PRO A 250 -6.15 31.62 -16.46
C PRO A 250 -7.07 30.84 -15.50
N LEU A 251 -6.97 29.50 -15.45
CA LEU A 251 -7.83 28.68 -14.59
C LEU A 251 -7.54 28.92 -13.09
N ARG A 252 -8.57 28.87 -12.25
CA ARG A 252 -8.37 28.78 -10.77
C ARG A 252 -7.53 27.54 -10.45
N MET A 253 -6.65 27.64 -9.45
CA MET A 253 -5.87 26.49 -8.96
C MET A 253 -6.78 25.30 -8.62
N GLY A 254 -6.41 24.14 -9.12
CA GLY A 254 -6.91 22.84 -8.68
C GLY A 254 -5.74 21.90 -8.39
N GLU A 255 -6.03 20.83 -7.66
CA GLU A 255 -5.05 19.79 -7.38
C GLU A 255 -4.71 18.99 -8.63
N ARG A 256 -5.72 18.70 -9.46
CA ARG A 256 -5.57 17.85 -10.62
C ARG A 256 -6.17 18.48 -11.86
N TYR A 257 -5.45 18.41 -12.97
CA TYR A 257 -5.90 18.81 -14.29
C TYR A 257 -5.95 17.58 -15.19
N MET A 258 -7.14 17.27 -15.71
CA MET A 258 -7.40 16.23 -16.68
C MET A 258 -7.43 16.85 -18.07
N PHE A 259 -6.55 16.39 -18.96
CA PHE A 259 -6.47 16.90 -20.32
C PHE A 259 -7.27 16.02 -21.27
N ILE A 260 -8.22 16.64 -21.98
CA ILE A 260 -9.14 15.97 -22.90
C ILE A 260 -8.89 16.49 -24.31
N GLY A 261 -8.60 15.57 -25.23
CA GLY A 261 -8.48 15.84 -26.66
C GLY A 261 -9.57 15.11 -27.46
N PRO A 262 -9.55 15.22 -28.80
CA PRO A 262 -10.41 14.43 -29.67
C PRO A 262 -10.32 12.91 -29.42
N GLU A 263 -9.18 12.44 -28.94
CA GLU A 263 -8.92 11.05 -28.55
C GLU A 263 -9.47 10.66 -27.15
N GLY A 264 -10.10 11.60 -26.44
CA GLY A 264 -10.52 11.42 -25.05
C GLY A 264 -9.48 11.92 -24.05
N VAL A 265 -9.46 11.34 -22.85
CA VAL A 265 -8.48 11.69 -21.81
C VAL A 265 -7.12 11.11 -22.20
N TRP A 266 -6.17 11.99 -22.52
CA TRP A 266 -4.83 11.57 -22.94
C TRP A 266 -3.76 11.78 -21.87
N SER A 267 -3.99 12.67 -20.90
CA SER A 267 -3.03 12.94 -19.82
C SER A 267 -3.68 13.59 -18.60
N ASN A 268 -2.96 13.58 -17.48
CA ASN A 268 -3.27 14.39 -16.31
C ASN A 268 -2.02 15.00 -15.65
N LEU A 269 -2.20 16.17 -15.03
CA LEU A 269 -1.22 16.85 -14.19
C LEU A 269 -1.76 16.89 -12.76
N THR A 270 -1.08 16.26 -11.81
CA THR A 270 -1.52 16.17 -10.41
C THR A 270 -0.49 16.80 -9.48
N ALA A 271 -0.91 17.69 -8.59
CA ALA A 271 -0.04 18.29 -7.58
C ALA A 271 0.44 17.23 -6.58
N ILE A 272 1.74 17.23 -6.29
CA ILE A 272 2.39 16.29 -5.39
C ILE A 272 2.61 16.93 -4.02
N ASP A 273 3.28 18.08 -3.99
CA ASP A 273 3.60 18.81 -2.77
C ASP A 273 2.61 19.95 -2.48
N GLY A 274 1.60 20.10 -3.33
CA GLY A 274 0.63 21.20 -3.27
C GLY A 274 1.20 22.57 -3.64
N ARG A 275 2.44 22.64 -4.15
CA ARG A 275 3.12 23.92 -4.46
C ARG A 275 3.77 23.91 -5.83
N GLN A 276 4.91 23.23 -5.98
CA GLN A 276 5.79 23.35 -7.15
C GLN A 276 6.04 22.01 -7.85
N LEU A 277 5.78 20.88 -7.19
CA LEU A 277 5.98 19.55 -7.76
C LEU A 277 4.65 18.99 -8.28
N PHE A 278 4.67 18.59 -9.55
CA PHE A 278 3.52 17.99 -10.22
C PHE A 278 3.93 16.67 -10.89
N ARG A 279 3.06 15.67 -10.80
CA ARG A 279 3.18 14.44 -11.59
C ARG A 279 2.39 14.65 -12.87
N PHE A 280 3.07 14.58 -14.00
CA PHE A 280 2.44 14.57 -15.32
C PHE A 280 2.42 13.14 -15.84
N THR A 281 1.23 12.58 -16.01
CA THR A 281 1.02 11.20 -16.42
C THR A 281 0.33 11.17 -17.77
N VAL A 282 0.92 10.48 -18.74
CA VAL A 282 0.29 10.13 -20.01
C VAL A 282 -0.52 8.86 -19.77
N VAL A 283 -1.83 8.94 -20.02
CA VAL A 283 -2.77 7.87 -19.70
C VAL A 283 -2.68 6.78 -20.76
N GLY A 284 -2.42 5.54 -20.33
CA GLY A 284 -2.82 4.30 -20.98
C GLY A 284 -2.30 4.06 -22.41
N SER A 285 -1.37 3.11 -22.54
CA SER A 285 -1.16 2.32 -23.75
C SER A 285 -1.35 0.84 -23.46
N GLU A 286 -1.93 0.08 -24.41
CA GLU A 286 -2.02 -1.38 -24.33
C GLU A 286 -0.62 -2.01 -24.36
N GLU A 287 0.27 -1.44 -25.18
CA GLU A 287 1.68 -1.83 -25.26
C GLU A 287 2.52 -1.10 -24.21
N LYS A 288 3.59 -1.74 -23.73
CA LYS A 288 4.53 -1.12 -22.80
C LYS A 288 5.37 -0.06 -23.55
N PRO A 289 5.20 1.24 -23.28
CA PRO A 289 5.97 2.27 -23.96
C PRO A 289 7.41 2.27 -23.45
N ASP A 290 8.37 2.56 -24.33
CA ASP A 290 9.74 2.89 -23.94
C ASP A 290 9.76 4.33 -23.43
N PRO A 291 9.98 4.58 -22.12
CA PRO A 291 9.96 5.93 -21.57
C PRO A 291 10.98 6.86 -22.21
N ALA A 292 12.07 6.33 -22.78
CA ALA A 292 13.10 7.11 -23.47
C ALA A 292 12.64 7.64 -24.84
N GLN A 293 11.61 7.03 -25.43
CA GLN A 293 11.09 7.39 -26.74
C GLN A 293 9.86 8.30 -26.68
N VAL A 294 9.27 8.49 -25.49
CA VAL A 294 8.13 9.38 -25.31
C VAL A 294 8.60 10.82 -25.22
N ASP A 295 8.14 11.69 -26.14
CA ASP A 295 8.40 13.13 -26.09
C ASP A 295 7.59 13.81 -24.96
N MET A 296 8.07 13.61 -23.73
CA MET A 296 7.43 14.16 -22.54
C MET A 296 7.47 15.69 -22.53
N TYR A 297 8.48 16.33 -23.13
CA TYR A 297 8.54 17.79 -23.22
C TYR A 297 7.46 18.34 -24.16
N GLY A 298 7.29 17.73 -25.33
CA GLY A 298 6.22 18.08 -26.27
C GLY A 298 4.83 17.89 -25.66
N LEU A 299 4.61 16.78 -24.94
CA LEU A 299 3.35 16.51 -24.25
C LEU A 299 3.07 17.48 -23.10
N VAL A 300 4.08 17.87 -22.32
CA VAL A 300 3.93 18.93 -21.29
C VAL A 300 3.61 20.28 -21.94
N ARG A 301 4.26 20.65 -23.05
CA ARG A 301 3.92 21.88 -23.80
C ARG A 301 2.48 21.85 -24.32
N ARG A 302 2.05 20.72 -24.89
CA ARG A 302 0.66 20.50 -25.30
C ARG A 302 -0.31 20.71 -24.13
N ALA A 303 0.00 20.14 -22.96
CA ALA A 303 -0.82 20.25 -21.76
C ALA A 303 -0.93 21.70 -21.24
N PHE A 304 0.15 22.48 -21.34
CA PHE A 304 0.13 23.90 -20.98
C PHE A 304 -0.59 24.75 -22.04
N GLY A 305 -0.51 24.38 -23.32
CA GLY A 305 -1.08 25.14 -24.43
C GLY A 305 -0.28 26.40 -24.76
N ARG A 306 1.02 26.43 -24.45
CA ARG A 306 1.96 27.52 -24.74
C ARG A 306 3.41 27.00 -24.80
N ASP A 307 4.27 27.70 -25.52
CA ASP A 307 5.66 27.28 -25.76
C ASP A 307 6.69 27.91 -24.80
N ASP A 308 6.33 29.01 -24.14
CA ASP A 308 7.18 29.82 -23.25
C ASP A 308 7.10 29.37 -21.78
N ILE A 309 7.09 28.05 -21.56
CA ILE A 309 7.26 27.46 -20.23
C ILE A 309 8.77 27.52 -19.91
N PRO A 310 9.20 28.12 -18.79
CA PRO A 310 10.61 28.16 -18.45
C PRO A 310 11.16 26.74 -18.32
N GLY A 311 11.93 26.33 -19.33
CA GLY A 311 12.68 25.08 -19.31
C GLY A 311 13.80 25.24 -18.28
N GLY A 312 13.64 24.63 -17.11
CA GLY A 312 14.57 24.87 -16.01
C GLY A 312 14.39 23.96 -14.81
N GLY A 313 14.25 22.66 -15.02
CA GLY A 313 14.25 21.71 -13.91
C GLY A 313 14.32 20.28 -14.41
N LYS A 314 15.17 19.45 -13.79
CA LYS A 314 15.31 18.02 -14.10
C LYS A 314 13.93 17.37 -14.20
N MET A 315 13.54 16.92 -15.39
CA MET A 315 12.44 15.97 -15.55
C MET A 315 12.98 14.57 -15.32
N ILE A 316 12.45 13.89 -14.30
CA ILE A 316 12.72 12.47 -14.07
C ILE A 316 11.51 11.73 -14.61
N ALA A 317 11.71 10.97 -15.70
CA ALA A 317 10.70 10.10 -16.30
C ALA A 317 10.72 8.73 -15.63
N GLY A 318 9.54 8.18 -15.40
CA GLY A 318 9.31 6.85 -14.85
C GLY A 318 8.12 6.19 -15.50
N LEU A 319 8.19 4.87 -15.65
CA LEU A 319 7.04 4.08 -16.08
C LEU A 319 6.23 3.69 -14.83
N GLU A 320 4.92 3.93 -14.87
CA GLU A 320 4.00 3.55 -13.81
C GLU A 320 2.90 2.62 -14.34
N GLN A 321 2.45 1.69 -13.50
CA GLN A 321 1.27 0.90 -13.80
C GLN A 321 0.08 1.58 -13.11
N GLU A 322 -0.90 1.99 -13.90
CA GLU A 322 -2.01 2.79 -13.38
C GLU A 322 -3.13 1.87 -12.86
N PHE A 323 -3.53 2.09 -11.60
CA PHE A 323 -4.67 1.43 -10.99
C PHE A 323 -5.55 2.48 -10.32
N ARG A 324 -6.67 2.84 -10.95
CA ARG A 324 -7.73 3.61 -10.29
C ARG A 324 -9.00 2.80 -10.31
N SER A 325 -9.05 1.84 -9.39
CA SER A 325 -10.16 0.90 -9.32
C SER A 325 -10.25 0.31 -7.92
N LEU A 326 -11.38 0.50 -7.25
CA LEU A 326 -11.56 0.11 -5.85
C LEU A 326 -11.49 -1.41 -5.68
N GLY A 327 -12.11 -2.16 -6.58
CA GLY A 327 -12.07 -3.62 -6.61
C GLY A 327 -10.65 -4.14 -6.81
N ILE A 328 -9.88 -3.55 -7.73
CA ILE A 328 -8.45 -3.93 -7.89
C ILE A 328 -7.64 -3.62 -6.63
N ALA A 329 -7.85 -2.45 -5.99
CA ALA A 329 -7.06 -2.07 -4.83
C ALA A 329 -7.40 -2.84 -3.55
N MET A 330 -8.67 -3.22 -3.37
CA MET A 330 -9.18 -3.77 -2.10
C MET A 330 -9.65 -5.22 -2.19
N GLY A 331 -9.98 -5.71 -3.39
CA GLY A 331 -10.56 -7.02 -3.66
C GLY A 331 -9.56 -8.17 -3.79
N TYR A 332 -8.27 -7.96 -3.52
CA TYR A 332 -7.31 -9.07 -3.48
C TYR A 332 -7.74 -10.14 -2.48
N GLU A 333 -7.75 -11.39 -2.94
CA GLU A 333 -7.92 -12.57 -2.09
C GLU A 333 -6.72 -13.52 -2.20
N TYR A 334 -6.52 -14.32 -1.16
CA TYR A 334 -5.47 -15.35 -1.12
C TYR A 334 -6.08 -16.76 -0.99
N SER A 335 -7.25 -16.99 -1.60
CA SER A 335 -8.02 -18.23 -1.47
C SER A 335 -7.26 -19.51 -1.85
N ALA A 336 -6.26 -19.42 -2.73
CA ALA A 336 -5.39 -20.53 -3.12
C ALA A 336 -4.26 -20.85 -2.11
N SER A 337 -4.12 -20.07 -1.04
CA SER A 337 -3.09 -20.31 -0.02
C SER A 337 -3.45 -21.54 0.82
N PRO A 338 -2.52 -22.50 1.01
CA PRO A 338 -2.75 -23.65 1.88
C PRO A 338 -2.90 -23.27 3.36
N ALA A 339 -2.59 -22.02 3.73
CA ALA A 339 -2.73 -21.52 5.08
C ALA A 339 -4.17 -21.01 5.38
N ILE A 340 -4.99 -20.80 4.34
CA ILE A 340 -6.35 -20.30 4.48
C ILE A 340 -7.30 -21.49 4.51
N ALA A 341 -7.91 -21.74 5.68
CA ALA A 341 -9.01 -22.68 5.85
C ALA A 341 -10.31 -22.15 5.21
N VAL A 342 -10.49 -22.39 3.92
CA VAL A 342 -11.70 -21.97 3.19
C VAL A 342 -12.96 -22.61 3.80
N ASP A 343 -14.00 -21.82 4.01
CA ASP A 343 -15.26 -22.25 4.66
C ASP A 343 -16.36 -22.66 3.66
N GLY A 344 -16.06 -22.60 2.35
CA GLY A 344 -17.00 -22.94 1.27
C GLY A 344 -18.00 -21.82 0.92
N SER A 345 -17.94 -20.66 1.57
CA SER A 345 -18.78 -19.51 1.21
C SER A 345 -18.42 -18.97 -0.19
N PRO A 346 -19.40 -18.46 -0.97
CA PRO A 346 -19.14 -17.93 -2.31
C PRO A 346 -18.29 -16.66 -2.25
N ALA A 347 -17.35 -16.53 -3.18
CA ALA A 347 -16.60 -15.28 -3.37
C ALA A 347 -17.51 -14.21 -4.03
N PRO A 348 -17.34 -12.92 -3.68
CA PRO A 348 -18.01 -11.83 -4.38
C PRO A 348 -17.50 -11.72 -5.84
N PRO A 349 -18.24 -11.06 -6.74
CA PRO A 349 -17.77 -10.80 -8.10
C PRO A 349 -16.45 -10.02 -8.12
N ASP A 350 -15.49 -10.47 -8.93
CA ASP A 350 -14.25 -9.76 -9.20
C ASP A 350 -14.49 -8.68 -10.27
N GLU A 351 -14.90 -7.49 -9.81
CA GLU A 351 -15.13 -6.33 -10.65
C GLU A 351 -14.04 -5.29 -10.41
N PRO A 352 -13.40 -4.72 -11.45
CA PRO A 352 -12.36 -3.73 -11.26
C PRO A 352 -12.81 -2.55 -10.39
N SER A 353 -13.99 -2.00 -10.64
CA SER A 353 -14.46 -0.74 -10.03
C SER A 353 -15.17 -0.91 -8.69
N THR A 354 -15.66 -2.11 -8.39
CA THR A 354 -16.53 -2.38 -7.25
C THR A 354 -15.80 -3.24 -6.24
N TYR A 355 -15.90 -2.88 -4.95
CA TYR A 355 -15.40 -3.72 -3.87
C TYR A 355 -16.54 -4.05 -2.91
N THR A 356 -16.74 -5.34 -2.69
CA THR A 356 -17.71 -5.86 -1.72
C THR A 356 -16.94 -6.38 -0.52
N GLN A 357 -17.23 -5.80 0.66
CA GLN A 357 -16.71 -6.31 1.92
C GLN A 357 -17.42 -7.61 2.28
N ILE A 358 -16.68 -8.58 2.80
CA ILE A 358 -17.20 -9.90 3.19
C ILE A 358 -16.31 -10.50 4.26
N SER A 359 -16.87 -11.28 5.19
CA SER A 359 -16.08 -12.01 6.20
C SER A 359 -15.51 -13.34 5.69
N ARG A 360 -15.53 -13.60 4.39
CA ARG A 360 -15.05 -14.85 3.79
C ARG A 360 -13.55 -15.03 4.05
N PRO A 361 -13.13 -16.23 4.48
CA PRO A 361 -11.74 -16.66 4.47
C PRO A 361 -10.86 -16.18 3.32
N GLY A 362 -9.68 -15.65 3.66
CA GLY A 362 -8.72 -15.16 2.66
C GLY A 362 -9.05 -13.83 2.00
N HIS A 363 -10.18 -13.20 2.36
CA HIS A 363 -10.48 -11.82 2.01
C HIS A 363 -10.01 -10.84 3.08
N ARG A 364 -9.92 -9.57 2.70
CA ARG A 364 -9.72 -8.47 3.63
C ARG A 364 -10.90 -8.42 4.62
N ALA A 365 -10.58 -8.40 5.91
CA ALA A 365 -11.59 -8.29 6.97
C ALA A 365 -12.51 -7.07 6.73
N PRO A 366 -13.84 -7.22 6.92
CA PRO A 366 -14.80 -6.12 6.81
C PRO A 366 -14.41 -4.93 7.68
N HIS A 367 -15.00 -3.76 7.42
CA HIS A 367 -14.80 -2.56 8.22
C HIS A 367 -16.13 -1.88 8.54
N CYS A 368 -16.28 -1.47 9.80
CA CYS A 368 -17.24 -0.46 10.20
C CYS A 368 -16.70 0.40 11.35
N TRP A 369 -17.29 1.60 11.48
CA TRP A 369 -17.16 2.46 12.65
C TRP A 369 -18.21 2.09 13.69
N LEU A 370 -17.75 1.77 14.91
CA LEU A 370 -18.60 1.37 16.03
C LEU A 370 -19.18 2.63 16.70
N ASP A 371 -18.33 3.62 16.92
CA ASP A 371 -18.68 4.99 17.32
C ASP A 371 -17.77 6.01 16.60
N ARG A 372 -17.81 7.28 17.00
CA ARG A 372 -17.06 8.36 16.34
C ARG A 372 -15.53 8.21 16.45
N ASP A 373 -15.06 7.61 17.54
CA ASP A 373 -13.64 7.54 17.93
C ASP A 373 -13.09 6.10 17.86
N LYS A 374 -13.95 5.12 17.55
CA LYS A 374 -13.62 3.69 17.56
C LYS A 374 -14.16 2.97 16.34
N SER A 375 -13.27 2.36 15.57
CA SER A 375 -13.60 1.42 14.49
C SER A 375 -13.21 0.01 14.89
N ILE A 376 -13.59 -0.98 14.09
CA ILE A 376 -13.18 -2.36 14.36
C ILE A 376 -11.67 -2.60 14.23
N ILE A 377 -10.90 -1.68 13.62
CA ILE A 377 -9.43 -1.76 13.66
C ILE A 377 -8.90 -1.51 15.07
N ASP A 378 -9.56 -0.67 15.86
CA ASP A 378 -9.16 -0.42 17.25
C ASP A 378 -9.39 -1.65 18.14
N LEU A 379 -10.17 -2.62 17.67
CA LEU A 379 -10.36 -3.91 18.35
C LEU A 379 -9.24 -4.90 18.03
N TYR A 380 -8.36 -4.62 17.06
CA TYR A 380 -7.21 -5.45 16.74
C TYR A 380 -6.12 -5.28 17.80
N GLY A 381 -6.27 -6.01 18.90
CA GLY A 381 -5.30 -6.12 19.98
C GLY A 381 -4.10 -6.98 19.60
N THR A 382 -3.34 -7.45 20.60
CA THR A 382 -2.10 -8.23 20.41
C THR A 382 -2.30 -9.71 20.08
N GLY A 383 -3.53 -10.22 20.17
CA GLY A 383 -3.89 -11.61 19.89
C GLY A 383 -4.79 -11.78 18.67
N PHE A 384 -5.22 -13.02 18.43
CA PHE A 384 -6.25 -13.31 17.45
C PHE A 384 -7.57 -12.60 17.81
N VAL A 385 -8.23 -12.08 16.78
CA VAL A 385 -9.54 -11.41 16.93
C VAL A 385 -10.58 -12.25 16.21
N LEU A 386 -11.60 -12.64 16.97
CA LEU A 386 -12.77 -13.35 16.45
C LEU A 386 -13.86 -12.34 16.11
N LEU A 387 -14.39 -12.41 14.89
CA LEU A 387 -15.60 -11.70 14.50
C LEU A 387 -16.81 -12.53 14.93
N GLY A 388 -17.53 -12.08 15.94
CA GLY A 388 -18.73 -12.76 16.46
C GLY A 388 -20.00 -11.97 16.19
N PHE A 389 -21.03 -12.66 15.69
CA PHE A 389 -22.38 -12.11 15.49
C PHE A 389 -23.30 -12.68 16.58
N GLY A 390 -23.38 -12.01 17.73
CA GLY A 390 -24.24 -12.41 18.84
C GLY A 390 -24.91 -11.20 19.48
N ALA A 391 -26.06 -11.45 20.12
CA ALA A 391 -26.93 -10.44 20.72
C ALA A 391 -26.19 -9.63 21.80
N GLY A 392 -25.62 -8.49 21.43
CA GLY A 392 -24.84 -7.62 22.30
C GLY A 392 -24.64 -6.25 21.68
N ASP A 393 -24.96 -5.21 22.47
CA ASP A 393 -25.27 -3.81 22.14
C ASP A 393 -24.24 -2.94 21.36
N LEU A 394 -23.31 -3.50 20.58
CA LEU A 394 -22.37 -2.69 19.81
C LEU A 394 -22.41 -3.01 18.33
N GLY A 395 -23.26 -2.28 17.61
CA GLY A 395 -23.20 -2.18 16.16
C GLY A 395 -23.47 -3.48 15.43
N GLU A 396 -24.19 -4.43 16.04
CA GLU A 396 -24.52 -5.74 15.46
C GLU A 396 -25.13 -5.61 14.07
N GLU A 397 -26.09 -4.70 13.86
CA GLU A 397 -26.65 -4.42 12.53
C GLU A 397 -25.61 -3.89 11.53
N LYS A 398 -24.70 -3.01 11.97
CA LYS A 398 -23.65 -2.46 11.10
C LYS A 398 -22.62 -3.52 10.73
N LEU A 399 -22.23 -4.35 11.70
CA LEU A 399 -21.29 -5.46 11.54
C LEU A 399 -21.87 -6.55 10.65
N LEU A 400 -23.13 -6.94 10.87
CA LEU A 400 -23.86 -7.87 10.02
C LEU A 400 -23.92 -7.33 8.59
N HIS A 401 -24.28 -6.07 8.40
CA HIS A 401 -24.39 -5.47 7.06
C HIS A 401 -23.09 -5.47 6.25
N VAL A 402 -21.94 -5.25 6.90
CA VAL A 402 -20.64 -5.20 6.19
C VAL A 402 -19.97 -6.56 6.06
N ALA A 403 -20.40 -7.55 6.83
CA ALA A 403 -19.78 -8.87 6.87
C ALA A 403 -20.56 -9.95 6.10
N SER A 404 -21.87 -9.76 5.91
CA SER A 404 -22.71 -10.55 5.00
C SER A 404 -22.41 -10.25 3.54
#